data_AF-A0A5N6U967-F1
#
_entry.id   AF-A0A5N6U967-F1
#
_cell.length_a   1.000
_cell.length_b   1.000
_cell.length_c   1.000
_cell.angle_alpha   90.00
_cell.angle_beta   90.00
_cell.angle_gamma   90.00
#
_symmetry.space_group_name_H-M   'P 1'
#
loop_
_entity.id
_entity.type
_entity.pdbx_description
1 polymer ?
#
loop_
_entity_poly.entity_id
_entity_poly.type
_entity_poly.pdbx_seq_one_letter_code
_entity_poly.pdbx_strand_id
1 'polypeptide(L)'
;MPPSESTSKYPTPNTPTKTIGIFEVCEVEGVLFRRRRGTEHWAKYSPSSQSAPQHYDERPILSLVHERQEPGEPLHWSLFVARENEPGFVYQVTGDAEYMVYVPSLEPTDLTVSEAFLTLYELAPVTEEQRLIVEDIASKERPPSAANRRSVTENCQGWTVRVITRLVERGIVPDDKLEMAKSMLQPL
;
A
#
# COMPACT_ATOMS: atom_id res chain seq x y z
N MET A 1 41.79 -15.68 -1.68
CA MET A 1 40.34 -15.88 -1.52
C MET A 1 39.83 -14.75 -0.64
N PRO A 2 38.99 -13.84 -1.14
CA PRO A 2 38.31 -12.89 -0.27
C PRO A 2 37.26 -13.65 0.57
N PRO A 3 37.03 -13.27 1.83
CA PRO A 3 35.99 -13.90 2.63
C PRO A 3 34.62 -13.58 2.01
N SER A 4 33.81 -14.62 1.89
CA SER A 4 32.39 -14.55 1.54
C SER A 4 31.70 -13.52 2.43
N GLU A 5 31.27 -12.40 1.83
CA GLU A 5 30.38 -11.44 2.48
C GLU A 5 29.11 -12.17 2.89
N SER A 6 29.04 -12.50 4.17
CA SER A 6 27.81 -12.85 4.86
C SER A 6 26.80 -11.73 4.57
N THR A 7 25.79 -12.03 3.76
CA THR A 7 24.58 -11.21 3.60
C THR A 7 23.87 -11.18 4.94
N SER A 8 24.36 -10.33 5.84
CA SER A 8 23.82 -10.23 7.17
C SER A 8 22.40 -9.68 7.08
N LYS A 9 21.48 -10.38 7.75
CA LYS A 9 20.06 -10.09 7.93
C LYS A 9 19.86 -8.85 8.81
N TYR A 10 20.56 -7.77 8.50
CA TYR A 10 20.43 -6.50 9.20
C TYR A 10 19.26 -5.71 8.62
N PRO A 11 18.51 -5.00 9.47
CA PRO A 11 18.56 -4.98 10.93
C PRO A 11 17.93 -6.22 11.58
N THR A 12 18.37 -6.55 12.80
CA THR A 12 17.74 -7.60 13.63
C THR A 12 16.45 -7.07 14.26
N PRO A 13 15.48 -7.93 14.65
CA PRO A 13 14.18 -7.50 15.20
C PRO A 13 14.23 -6.58 16.42
N ASN A 14 15.36 -6.58 17.15
CA ASN A 14 15.55 -5.76 18.35
C ASN A 14 16.22 -4.41 18.07
N THR A 15 16.52 -4.08 16.80
CA THR A 15 17.14 -2.81 16.45
C THR A 15 16.12 -1.68 16.63
N PRO A 16 16.40 -0.64 17.44
CA PRO A 16 15.49 0.49 17.58
C PRO A 16 15.24 1.16 16.22
N THR A 17 13.97 1.27 15.86
CA THR A 17 13.54 1.95 14.64
C THR A 17 12.95 3.31 14.97
N LYS A 18 13.33 4.33 14.20
CA LYS A 18 12.68 5.64 14.18
C LYS A 18 11.79 5.73 12.95
N THR A 19 10.59 6.24 13.12
CA THR A 19 9.68 6.53 12.00
C THR A 19 9.98 7.91 11.43
N ILE A 20 10.16 7.99 10.12
CA ILE A 20 10.25 9.25 9.36
C ILE A 20 9.26 9.14 8.20
N GLY A 21 8.10 9.77 8.36
CA GLY A 21 7.06 9.69 7.34
C GLY A 21 6.54 8.26 7.15
N ILE A 22 6.44 7.82 5.90
CA ILE A 22 6.07 6.43 5.56
C ILE A 22 7.24 5.44 5.67
N PHE A 23 8.38 5.85 6.23
CA PHE A 23 9.57 5.02 6.35
C PHE A 23 9.94 4.74 7.79
N GLU A 24 10.49 3.56 8.01
CA GLU A 24 11.19 3.21 9.23
C GLU A 24 12.68 3.23 8.96
N VAL A 25 13.41 3.68 9.96
CA VAL A 25 14.81 4.03 9.83
C VAL A 25 15.54 3.49 11.05
N CYS A 26 16.65 2.80 10.85
CA CYS A 26 17.45 2.31 11.95
C CYS A 26 18.93 2.44 11.65
N GLU A 27 19.73 2.47 12.70
CA GLU A 27 21.17 2.48 12.60
C GLU A 27 21.72 1.18 13.16
N VAL A 28 22.58 0.53 12.38
CA VAL A 28 23.31 -0.68 12.80
C VAL A 28 24.78 -0.45 12.51
N GLU A 29 25.61 -0.46 13.55
CA GLU A 29 27.07 -0.32 13.42
C GLU A 29 27.51 0.94 12.63
N GLY A 30 26.79 2.06 12.81
CA GLY A 30 27.05 3.32 12.10
C GLY A 30 26.53 3.35 10.65
N VAL A 31 25.90 2.27 10.18
CA VAL A 31 25.25 2.20 8.87
C VAL A 31 23.75 2.44 9.05
N LEU A 32 23.24 3.42 8.32
CA LEU A 32 21.84 3.77 8.32
C LEU A 32 21.07 2.92 7.29
N PHE A 33 19.97 2.33 7.75
CA PHE A 33 19.05 1.56 6.94
C PHE A 33 17.67 2.22 6.98
N ARG A 34 16.97 2.16 5.85
CA ARG A 34 15.61 2.66 5.68
C ARG A 34 14.78 1.57 5.02
N ARG A 35 13.56 1.39 5.48
CA ARG A 35 12.54 0.62 4.79
C ARG A 35 11.24 1.40 4.75
N ARG A 36 10.35 1.07 3.83
CA ARG A 36 8.98 1.59 3.91
C ARG A 36 8.26 0.88 5.05
N ARG A 37 7.44 1.59 5.80
CA ARG A 37 6.71 1.00 6.92
C ARG A 37 5.82 -0.12 6.41
N GLY A 38 5.95 -1.28 7.02
CA GLY A 38 5.25 -2.48 6.57
C GLY A 38 5.94 -3.39 5.58
N THR A 39 7.10 -2.98 5.06
CA THR A 39 7.90 -3.83 4.19
C THR A 39 8.94 -4.60 5.00
N GLU A 40 9.40 -5.73 4.49
CA GLU A 40 10.45 -6.51 5.16
C GLU A 40 11.85 -6.08 4.74
N HIS A 41 11.99 -5.47 3.56
CA HIS A 41 13.28 -5.15 2.96
C HIS A 41 13.83 -3.81 3.43
N TRP A 42 14.99 -3.88 4.07
CA TRP A 42 15.78 -2.71 4.47
C TRP A 42 16.84 -2.40 3.43
N ALA A 43 16.93 -1.13 3.04
CA ALA A 43 17.96 -0.62 2.14
C ALA A 43 18.91 0.32 2.89
N LYS A 44 20.21 0.23 2.62
CA LYS A 44 21.19 1.19 3.14
C LYS A 44 20.87 2.58 2.58
N TYR A 45 20.89 3.63 3.41
CA TYR A 45 20.73 5.00 2.96
C TYR A 45 21.76 5.92 3.63
N SER A 46 22.24 6.94 2.90
CA SER A 46 23.23 7.90 3.40
C SER A 46 22.61 9.29 3.54
N PRO A 47 22.57 9.87 4.75
CA PRO A 47 21.99 11.20 4.99
C PRO A 47 22.83 12.33 4.38
N SER A 48 24.11 12.09 4.04
CA SER A 48 25.00 13.05 3.37
C SER A 48 24.60 13.41 1.93
N SER A 49 23.56 12.78 1.38
CA SER A 49 22.93 13.14 0.11
C SER A 49 21.89 14.28 0.25
N GLN A 50 21.80 14.91 1.43
CA GLN A 50 20.90 16.03 1.76
C GLN A 50 21.39 17.40 1.25
N SER A 51 21.98 17.48 0.05
CA SER A 51 22.28 18.75 -0.62
C SER A 51 21.30 19.04 -1.76
N ALA A 52 20.02 19.01 -1.41
CA ALA A 52 18.92 19.78 -1.99
C ALA A 52 17.72 19.55 -1.05
N PRO A 53 16.71 20.44 -0.98
CA PRO A 53 15.38 19.93 -0.65
C PRO A 53 15.18 18.73 -1.58
N GLN A 54 15.00 17.53 -1.03
CA GLN A 54 14.47 16.47 -1.86
C GLN A 54 13.20 17.10 -2.43
N HIS A 55 13.17 17.35 -3.74
CA HIS A 55 11.92 17.60 -4.41
C HIS A 55 11.17 16.29 -4.18
N TYR A 56 10.50 16.18 -3.02
CA TYR A 56 9.43 15.24 -2.81
C TYR A 56 8.59 15.47 -4.06
N ASP A 57 8.47 14.43 -4.86
CA ASP A 57 7.62 14.51 -6.04
C ASP A 57 6.27 14.95 -5.49
N GLU A 58 5.92 16.22 -5.72
CA GLU A 58 4.74 16.83 -5.09
C GLU A 58 3.46 16.14 -5.57
N ARG A 59 3.57 15.28 -6.58
CA ARG A 59 2.49 14.46 -7.08
C ARG A 59 2.00 13.50 -6.02
N PRO A 60 0.67 13.42 -5.81
CA PRO A 60 0.09 12.32 -5.07
C PRO A 60 0.51 10.97 -5.66
N ILE A 61 0.60 9.97 -4.79
CA ILE A 61 0.95 8.60 -5.13
C ILE A 61 -0.29 7.74 -4.88
N LEU A 62 -0.71 7.00 -5.90
CA LEU A 62 -1.67 5.92 -5.74
C LEU A 62 -0.95 4.68 -5.19
N SER A 63 -1.46 4.14 -4.09
CA SER A 63 -0.93 2.96 -3.41
C SER A 63 -2.02 1.93 -3.12
N LEU A 64 -1.63 0.65 -3.15
CA LEU A 64 -2.40 -0.46 -2.59
C LEU A 64 -2.00 -0.61 -1.11
N VAL A 65 -2.97 -0.56 -0.20
CA VAL A 65 -2.75 -0.71 1.25
C VAL A 65 -3.28 -2.06 1.69
N HIS A 66 -2.51 -2.74 2.55
CA HIS A 66 -2.94 -3.94 3.24
C HIS A 66 -3.09 -3.66 4.74
N GLU A 67 -4.19 -4.10 5.32
CA GLU A 67 -4.48 -4.02 6.75
C GLU A 67 -4.85 -5.40 7.31
N ARG A 68 -4.47 -5.66 8.57
CA ARG A 68 -4.90 -6.85 9.30
C ARG A 68 -6.40 -6.84 9.51
N GLN A 69 -7.01 -8.00 9.32
CA GLN A 69 -8.35 -8.30 9.82
C GLN A 69 -8.26 -9.26 11.00
N GLU A 70 -9.41 -9.76 11.46
CA GLU A 70 -9.48 -10.78 12.51
C GLU A 70 -8.62 -12.01 12.18
N PRO A 71 -8.10 -12.73 13.19
CA PRO A 71 -7.25 -13.89 12.97
C PRO A 71 -7.90 -14.94 12.06
N GLY A 72 -7.22 -15.27 10.97
CA GLY A 72 -7.69 -16.26 10.00
C GLY A 72 -8.42 -15.66 8.79
N GLU A 73 -8.76 -14.37 8.83
CA GLU A 73 -9.34 -13.66 7.69
C GLU A 73 -8.25 -13.19 6.70
N PRO A 74 -8.56 -13.12 5.40
CA PRO A 74 -7.69 -12.49 4.42
C PRO A 74 -7.48 -11.00 4.77
N LEU A 75 -6.37 -10.42 4.32
CA LEU A 75 -6.05 -9.02 4.56
C LEU A 75 -7.10 -8.11 3.93
N HIS A 76 -7.39 -7.00 4.60
CA HIS A 76 -8.22 -5.96 4.04
C HIS A 76 -7.39 -5.15 3.05
N TRP A 77 -7.93 -4.94 1.84
CA TRP A 77 -7.28 -4.17 0.79
C TRP A 77 -8.04 -2.88 0.54
N SER A 78 -7.29 -1.78 0.44
CA SER A 78 -7.81 -0.48 0.05
C SER A 78 -6.85 0.22 -0.91
N LEU A 79 -7.36 1.18 -1.67
CA LEU A 79 -6.53 2.11 -2.44
C LEU A 79 -6.38 3.41 -1.66
N PHE A 80 -5.18 3.98 -1.70
CA PHE A 80 -4.85 5.20 -1.01
C PHE A 80 -4.15 6.17 -1.95
N VAL A 81 -4.62 7.42 -1.99
CA VAL A 81 -3.98 8.50 -2.76
C VAL A 81 -3.57 9.62 -1.80
N ALA A 82 -2.27 9.82 -1.68
CA ALA A 82 -1.68 10.85 -0.82
C ALA A 82 -0.37 11.37 -1.39
N ARG A 83 0.01 12.59 -1.03
CA ARG A 83 1.39 13.04 -1.18
C ARG A 83 2.26 12.36 -0.13
N GLU A 84 3.56 12.30 -0.40
CA GLU A 84 4.49 11.72 0.56
C GLU A 84 4.39 12.49 1.90
N ASN A 85 4.09 11.76 2.97
CA ASN A 85 3.96 12.28 4.34
C ASN A 85 2.72 13.15 4.63
N GLU A 86 1.70 13.11 3.76
CA GLU A 86 0.44 13.81 4.00
C GLU A 86 -0.73 12.82 4.17
N PRO A 87 -1.77 13.18 4.93
CA PRO A 87 -3.05 12.46 4.91
C PRO A 87 -3.62 12.42 3.48
N GLY A 88 -4.33 11.34 3.16
CA GLY A 88 -4.87 11.14 1.81
C GLY A 88 -6.25 10.53 1.78
N PHE A 89 -6.76 10.27 0.58
CA PHE A 89 -8.07 9.68 0.39
C PHE A 89 -7.97 8.16 0.28
N VAL A 90 -8.86 7.47 0.98
CA VAL A 90 -8.97 6.00 1.01
C VAL A 90 -10.19 5.59 0.19
N TYR A 91 -10.01 4.63 -0.70
CA TYR A 91 -11.08 4.02 -1.48
C TYR A 91 -11.13 2.53 -1.17
N GLN A 92 -12.25 2.07 -0.63
CA GLN A 92 -12.37 0.71 -0.11
C GLN A 92 -13.82 0.22 -0.14
N VAL A 93 -13.97 -1.09 -0.04
CA VAL A 93 -15.25 -1.74 0.28
C VAL A 93 -15.14 -2.45 1.63
N THR A 94 -16.14 -2.31 2.48
CA THR A 94 -16.18 -2.95 3.81
C THR A 94 -17.46 -3.76 3.98
N GLY A 95 -17.50 -4.63 4.99
CA GLY A 95 -18.58 -5.58 5.21
C GLY A 95 -18.09 -7.03 5.07
N ASP A 96 -19.00 -7.98 5.15
CA ASP A 96 -18.68 -9.37 4.89
C ASP A 96 -18.70 -9.67 3.38
N ALA A 97 -18.13 -10.81 2.98
CA ALA A 97 -18.07 -11.18 1.57
C ALA A 97 -19.44 -11.49 0.92
N GLU A 98 -20.52 -11.63 1.71
CA GLU A 98 -21.88 -11.75 1.20
C GLU A 98 -22.46 -10.37 0.85
N TYR A 99 -22.08 -9.34 1.59
CA TYR A 99 -22.57 -7.99 1.41
C TYR A 99 -21.50 -6.93 1.77
N MET A 100 -20.69 -6.57 0.78
CA MET A 100 -19.76 -5.46 0.89
C MET A 100 -20.38 -4.16 0.38
N VAL A 101 -19.95 -3.03 0.93
CA VAL A 101 -20.39 -1.68 0.58
C VAL A 101 -19.17 -0.81 0.31
N TYR A 102 -19.24 0.03 -0.71
CA TYR A 102 -18.21 1.04 -0.97
C TYR A 102 -18.25 2.13 0.11
N VAL A 103 -17.16 2.30 0.84
CA VAL A 103 -17.04 3.23 1.97
C VAL A 103 -15.71 4.01 1.86
N PRO A 104 -15.65 5.04 1.00
CA PRO A 104 -14.45 5.86 0.90
C PRO A 104 -14.25 6.72 2.15
N SER A 105 -13.04 7.24 2.37
CA SER A 105 -12.84 8.28 3.36
C SER A 105 -13.49 9.59 2.89
N LEU A 106 -14.23 10.24 3.78
CA LEU A 106 -14.85 11.55 3.49
C LEU A 106 -13.85 12.70 3.64
N GLU A 107 -12.80 12.49 4.44
CA GLU A 107 -11.74 13.46 4.71
C GLU A 107 -10.37 12.80 4.51
N PRO A 108 -9.32 13.59 4.23
CA PRO A 108 -7.95 13.10 4.21
C PRO A 108 -7.58 12.41 5.53
N THR A 109 -7.16 11.16 5.45
CA THR A 109 -6.85 10.31 6.61
C THR A 109 -5.41 9.81 6.50
N ASP A 110 -4.70 9.77 7.62
CA ASP A 110 -3.42 9.07 7.72
C ASP A 110 -3.68 7.60 8.07
N LEU A 111 -3.76 6.74 7.04
CA LEU A 111 -3.91 5.29 7.25
C LEU A 111 -2.70 4.67 7.94
N THR A 112 -1.57 5.35 7.92
CA THR A 112 -0.34 4.79 8.44
C THR A 112 -0.38 4.74 9.97
N VAL A 113 -1.14 5.59 10.67
CA VAL A 113 -1.21 5.50 12.14
C VAL A 113 -2.13 4.39 12.66
N SER A 114 -2.84 3.68 11.77
CA SER A 114 -3.72 2.56 12.13
C SER A 114 -2.94 1.39 12.73
N GLU A 115 -3.41 0.84 13.85
CA GLU A 115 -2.86 -0.41 14.41
C GLU A 115 -3.06 -1.60 13.47
N ALA A 116 -4.05 -1.56 12.58
CA ALA A 116 -4.26 -2.61 11.59
C ALA A 116 -3.31 -2.49 10.39
N PHE A 117 -2.68 -1.34 10.17
CA PHE A 117 -1.80 -1.10 9.03
C PHE A 117 -0.68 -2.14 8.97
N LEU A 118 -0.61 -2.85 7.85
CA LEU A 118 0.50 -3.72 7.55
C LEU A 118 1.49 -3.01 6.66
N THR A 119 1.10 -2.71 5.42
CA THR A 119 2.02 -2.24 4.39
C THR A 119 1.31 -1.44 3.31
N LEU A 120 2.07 -0.68 2.54
CA LEU A 120 1.58 -0.05 1.32
C LEU A 120 2.54 -0.27 0.14
N TYR A 121 1.97 -0.60 -1.02
CA TYR A 121 2.66 -0.81 -2.28
C TYR A 121 2.35 0.34 -3.23
N GLU A 122 3.40 1.02 -3.69
CA GLU A 122 3.30 2.08 -4.69
C GLU A 122 2.85 1.49 -6.03
N LEU A 123 1.73 1.99 -6.55
CA LEU A 123 1.22 1.63 -7.87
C LEU A 123 1.72 2.63 -8.91
N ALA A 124 1.45 3.94 -8.74
CA ALA A 124 1.91 4.98 -9.64
C ALA A 124 1.85 6.38 -9.01
N PRO A 125 2.74 7.33 -9.39
CA PRO A 125 2.49 8.75 -9.19
C PRO A 125 1.31 9.18 -10.07
N VAL A 126 0.42 10.02 -9.54
CA VAL A 126 -0.77 10.49 -10.24
C VAL A 126 -0.82 12.02 -10.27
N THR A 127 -1.40 12.59 -11.32
CA THR A 127 -1.77 14.01 -11.35
C THR A 127 -3.05 14.25 -10.55
N GLU A 128 -3.36 15.51 -10.24
CA GLU A 128 -4.63 15.87 -9.61
C GLU A 128 -5.85 15.45 -10.46
N GLU A 129 -5.74 15.54 -11.80
CA GLU A 129 -6.78 15.06 -12.72
C GLU A 129 -6.93 13.54 -12.66
N GLN A 130 -5.81 12.80 -12.62
CA GLN A 130 -5.83 11.35 -12.47
C GLN A 130 -6.39 10.90 -11.12
N ARG A 131 -6.19 11.69 -10.04
CA ARG A 131 -6.81 11.43 -8.74
C ARG A 131 -8.34 11.40 -8.83
N LEU A 132 -8.94 12.34 -9.58
CA LEU A 132 -10.39 12.35 -9.81
C LEU A 132 -10.86 11.13 -10.62
N ILE A 133 -10.02 10.65 -11.55
CA ILE A 133 -10.31 9.42 -12.31
C ILE A 133 -10.25 8.19 -11.39
N VAL A 134 -9.31 8.14 -10.45
CA VAL A 134 -9.23 7.06 -9.44
C VAL A 134 -10.51 7.01 -8.61
N GLU A 135 -10.96 8.15 -8.10
CA GLU A 135 -12.21 8.26 -7.34
C GLU A 135 -13.45 7.85 -8.17
N ASP A 136 -13.54 8.32 -9.42
CA ASP A 136 -14.64 7.99 -10.33
C ASP A 136 -14.71 6.49 -10.63
N ILE A 137 -13.57 5.85 -10.89
CA ILE A 137 -13.52 4.41 -11.15
C ILE A 137 -13.86 3.63 -9.89
N ALA A 138 -13.26 3.97 -8.75
CA ALA A 138 -13.52 3.27 -7.49
C ALA A 138 -15.00 3.34 -7.10
N SER A 139 -15.62 4.52 -7.21
CA SER A 139 -17.04 4.71 -6.85
C SER A 139 -18.03 3.99 -7.78
N LYS A 140 -17.64 3.70 -9.02
CA LYS A 140 -18.48 2.99 -10.00
C LYS A 140 -18.27 1.48 -9.98
N GLU A 141 -17.16 1.00 -9.44
CA GLU A 141 -16.86 -0.43 -9.38
C GLU A 141 -17.75 -1.12 -8.36
N ARG A 142 -18.49 -2.15 -8.80
CA ARG A 142 -19.53 -2.77 -7.98
C ARG A 142 -18.90 -3.48 -6.78
N PRO A 143 -19.34 -3.19 -5.53
CA PRO A 143 -18.92 -3.96 -4.37
C PRO A 143 -19.27 -5.45 -4.48
N PRO A 144 -18.41 -6.35 -3.98
CA PRO A 144 -18.70 -7.78 -3.91
C PRO A 144 -20.00 -8.05 -3.17
N SER A 145 -20.81 -8.95 -3.72
CA SER A 145 -22.05 -9.39 -3.09
C SER A 145 -22.38 -10.81 -3.52
N ALA A 146 -22.93 -11.60 -2.61
CA ALA A 146 -23.35 -12.97 -2.83
C ALA A 146 -24.70 -13.23 -2.16
N ALA A 147 -25.48 -14.17 -2.69
CA ALA A 147 -26.79 -14.49 -2.13
C ALA A 147 -26.69 -15.28 -0.81
N ASN A 148 -25.54 -15.92 -0.58
CA ASN A 148 -25.19 -16.66 0.63
C ASN A 148 -23.67 -16.97 0.65
N ARG A 149 -23.15 -17.34 1.81
CA ARG A 149 -21.73 -17.71 2.02
C ARG A 149 -21.16 -18.70 1.01
N ARG A 150 -21.94 -19.70 0.57
CA ARG A 150 -21.47 -20.72 -0.38
C ARG A 150 -21.28 -20.19 -1.80
N SER A 151 -21.90 -19.06 -2.11
CA SER A 151 -21.81 -18.39 -3.42
C SER A 151 -20.81 -17.24 -3.44
N VAL A 152 -20.07 -17.02 -2.34
CA VAL A 152 -19.00 -16.03 -2.27
C VAL A 152 -17.88 -16.45 -3.23
N THR A 153 -17.60 -15.59 -4.19
CA THR A 153 -16.53 -15.77 -5.18
C THR A 153 -15.47 -14.68 -5.11
N GLU A 154 -15.69 -13.68 -4.26
CA GLU A 154 -14.84 -12.50 -4.14
C GLU A 154 -15.05 -11.77 -2.79
N ASN A 155 -14.06 -10.97 -2.39
CA ASN A 155 -14.08 -10.04 -1.27
C ASN A 155 -13.42 -8.68 -1.67
N CYS A 156 -13.00 -7.87 -0.69
CA CYS A 156 -12.41 -6.55 -0.91
C CYS A 156 -11.11 -6.57 -1.74
N GLN A 157 -10.37 -7.69 -1.74
CA GLN A 157 -9.16 -7.83 -2.54
C GLN A 157 -9.48 -7.89 -4.03
N GLY A 158 -10.49 -8.68 -4.41
CA GLY A 158 -10.92 -8.79 -5.80
C GLY A 158 -11.50 -7.48 -6.33
N TRP A 159 -12.30 -6.77 -5.52
CA TRP A 159 -12.77 -5.42 -5.86
C TRP A 159 -11.60 -4.48 -6.16
N THR A 160 -10.58 -4.48 -5.30
CA THR A 160 -9.38 -3.66 -5.48
C THR A 160 -8.65 -4.03 -6.77
N VAL A 161 -8.51 -5.32 -7.08
CA VAL A 161 -7.90 -5.80 -8.34
C VAL A 161 -8.71 -5.34 -9.56
N ARG A 162 -10.04 -5.34 -9.51
CA ARG A 162 -10.87 -4.78 -10.59
C ARG A 162 -10.64 -3.29 -10.78
N VAL A 163 -10.60 -2.51 -9.71
CA VAL A 163 -10.31 -1.07 -9.79
C VAL A 163 -8.93 -0.84 -10.40
N ILE A 164 -7.89 -1.56 -9.97
CA ILE A 164 -6.54 -1.48 -10.55
C ILE A 164 -6.58 -1.86 -12.04
N THR A 165 -7.32 -2.90 -12.41
CA THR A 165 -7.48 -3.31 -13.83
C THR A 165 -8.05 -2.16 -14.67
N ARG A 166 -9.10 -1.48 -14.19
CA ARG A 166 -9.67 -0.30 -14.87
C ARG A 166 -8.69 0.86 -14.95
N LEU A 167 -7.83 1.04 -13.95
CA LEU A 167 -6.79 2.07 -13.96
C LEU A 167 -5.65 1.76 -14.94
N VAL A 168 -5.32 0.48 -15.14
CA VAL A 168 -4.42 0.02 -16.21
C VAL A 168 -5.02 0.31 -17.59
N GLU A 169 -6.31 0.02 -17.80
CA GLU A 169 -7.02 0.35 -19.05
C GLU A 169 -6.99 1.86 -19.38
N ARG A 170 -6.86 2.72 -18.37
CA ARG A 170 -6.71 4.19 -18.51
C ARG A 170 -5.26 4.67 -18.62
N GLY A 171 -4.28 3.77 -18.55
CA GLY A 171 -2.86 4.10 -18.57
C GLY A 171 -2.36 4.83 -17.32
N ILE A 172 -3.09 4.75 -16.20
CA ILE A 172 -2.72 5.37 -14.92
C ILE A 172 -1.81 4.45 -14.12
N VAL A 173 -2.14 3.16 -14.09
CA VAL A 173 -1.33 2.14 -13.42
C VAL A 173 -0.61 1.28 -14.48
N PRO A 174 0.68 1.00 -14.31
CA PRO A 174 1.39 0.04 -15.16
C PRO A 174 0.88 -1.41 -15.03
N ASP A 175 0.91 -2.19 -16.11
CA ASP A 175 0.46 -3.60 -16.11
C ASP A 175 1.20 -4.48 -15.10
N ASP A 176 2.50 -4.28 -14.89
CA ASP A 176 3.31 -5.06 -13.95
C ASP A 176 2.83 -4.89 -12.50
N LYS A 177 2.26 -3.72 -12.16
CA LYS A 177 1.66 -3.45 -10.85
C LYS A 177 0.33 -4.17 -10.66
N LEU A 178 -0.45 -4.36 -11.72
CA LEU A 178 -1.65 -5.19 -11.67
C LEU A 178 -1.28 -6.66 -11.47
N GLU A 179 -0.27 -7.17 -12.18
CA GLU A 179 0.19 -8.55 -12.01
C GLU A 179 0.79 -8.78 -10.63
N MET A 180 1.54 -7.80 -10.10
CA MET A 180 1.98 -7.80 -8.69
C MET A 180 0.78 -7.93 -7.74
N ALA A 181 -0.25 -7.08 -7.89
CA ALA A 181 -1.45 -7.15 -7.06
C ALA A 181 -2.14 -8.52 -7.14
N LYS A 182 -2.37 -9.06 -8.35
CA LYS A 182 -2.97 -10.39 -8.54
C LYS A 182 -2.17 -11.50 -7.85
N SER A 183 -0.84 -11.41 -7.88
CA SER A 183 0.03 -12.42 -7.25
C SER A 183 -0.06 -12.46 -5.72
N MET A 184 -0.59 -11.39 -5.10
CA MET A 184 -0.74 -11.26 -3.64
C MET A 184 -2.14 -11.67 -3.14
N LEU A 185 -3.07 -12.00 -4.03
CA LEU A 185 -4.43 -12.39 -3.66
C LEU A 185 -4.43 -13.57 -2.69
N GLN A 186 -5.17 -13.43 -1.60
CA GLN A 186 -5.38 -14.49 -0.63
C GLN A 186 -6.66 -15.27 -0.94
N PRO A 187 -6.70 -16.56 -0.60
CA PRO A 187 -7.91 -17.35 -0.73
C PRO A 187 -9.04 -16.80 0.16
N LEU A 188 -10.27 -17.06 -0.27
CA LEU A 188 -11.51 -16.77 0.45
C LEU A 188 -11.81 -17.84 1.51
#